data_AF-A0A847HZG7-F1
#
_entry.id   AF-A0A847HZG7-F1
#
_cell.length_a   1.000
_cell.length_b   1.000
_cell.length_c   1.000
_cell.angle_alpha   90.00
_cell.angle_beta   90.00
_cell.angle_gamma   90.00
#
_symmetry.space_group_name_H-M   'P 1'
#
loop_
_entity.id
_entity.type
_entity.pdbx_description
1 polymer ?
#
loop_
_entity_poly.entity_id
_entity_poly.type
_entity_poly.pdbx_seq_one_letter_code
_entity_poly.pdbx_strand_id
1 'polypeptide(L)'
;MLALAGSPAREAPAAATSDATVDAALAAGRSLYAFDCSVCHGPTGGGLEEARLAFPPEHRRCTRCHKPNNPVVMPLDRPFVDNDMFAIGTPPALHGAARDAAADGAPLAALARPEALFAYLRATMPRYDPGRETDLEYWLLTAHLLDMNGRAEAAREAVGAAVALGFTAP
;
A
#
# COMPACT_ATOMS: atom_id res chain seq x y z
N MET A 1 8.90 -58.27 -7.53
CA MET A 1 8.98 -56.80 -7.63
C MET A 1 7.65 -56.24 -7.16
N LEU A 2 7.57 -55.75 -5.91
CA LEU A 2 6.36 -55.11 -5.36
C LEU A 2 6.40 -53.62 -5.73
N ALA A 3 5.41 -53.15 -6.49
CA ALA A 3 5.21 -51.74 -6.77
C ALA A 3 4.36 -51.12 -5.65
N LEU A 4 4.94 -50.20 -4.88
CA LEU A 4 4.24 -49.33 -3.95
C LEU A 4 3.58 -48.20 -4.74
N ALA A 5 2.25 -48.26 -4.89
CA ALA A 5 1.46 -47.14 -5.39
C ALA A 5 1.40 -46.06 -4.29
N GLY A 6 2.08 -44.93 -4.52
CA GLY A 6 1.90 -43.73 -3.71
C GLY A 6 0.57 -43.07 -4.06
N SER A 7 -0.34 -42.95 -3.08
CA SER A 7 -1.51 -42.09 -3.21
C SER A 7 -1.08 -40.63 -3.31
N PRO A 8 -1.67 -39.82 -4.20
CA PRO A 8 -1.42 -38.39 -4.19
C PRO A 8 -2.03 -37.83 -2.90
N ALA A 9 -1.22 -37.12 -2.12
CA ALA A 9 -1.70 -36.30 -1.02
C ALA A 9 -2.71 -35.30 -1.61
N ARG A 10 -3.95 -35.37 -1.14
CA ARG A 10 -4.99 -34.41 -1.48
C ARG A 10 -4.62 -33.12 -0.76
N GLU A 11 -4.15 -32.12 -1.50
CA GLU A 11 -3.91 -30.79 -0.95
C GLU A 11 -5.23 -30.30 -0.34
N ALA A 12 -5.21 -30.06 0.98
CA ALA A 12 -6.38 -29.56 1.68
C ALA A 12 -6.72 -28.19 1.07
N PRO A 13 -7.99 -27.91 0.74
CA PRO A 13 -8.36 -26.58 0.27
C PRO A 13 -7.95 -25.57 1.34
N ALA A 14 -7.17 -24.56 0.94
CA ALA A 14 -6.85 -23.42 1.80
C ALA A 14 -8.15 -22.97 2.47
N ALA A 15 -8.21 -23.05 3.79
CA ALA A 15 -9.41 -22.71 4.54
C ALA A 15 -9.83 -21.29 4.14
N ALA A 16 -11.05 -21.15 3.61
CA ALA A 16 -11.54 -19.87 3.15
C ALA A 16 -11.41 -18.84 4.28
N THR A 17 -10.78 -17.70 3.98
CA THR A 17 -10.61 -16.59 4.93
C THR A 17 -11.98 -16.13 5.41
N SER A 18 -12.23 -16.21 6.72
CA SER A 18 -13.50 -15.82 7.33
C SER A 18 -13.73 -14.31 7.23
N ASP A 19 -14.99 -13.87 7.24
CA ASP A 19 -15.32 -12.43 7.19
C ASP A 19 -14.72 -11.66 8.38
N ALA A 20 -14.75 -12.24 9.58
CA ALA A 20 -14.11 -11.65 10.76
C ALA A 20 -12.59 -11.48 10.56
N THR A 21 -11.93 -12.43 9.90
CA THR A 21 -10.51 -12.31 9.55
C THR A 21 -10.27 -11.22 8.51
N VAL A 22 -11.15 -11.09 7.52
CA VAL A 22 -11.08 -10.02 6.52
C VAL A 22 -11.23 -8.65 7.18
N ASP A 23 -12.25 -8.46 8.02
CA ASP A 23 -12.50 -7.19 8.71
C ASP A 23 -11.32 -6.78 9.60
N ALA A 24 -10.75 -7.74 10.35
CA ALA A 24 -9.56 -7.51 11.16
C ALA A 24 -8.34 -7.10 10.31
N ALA A 25 -8.12 -7.78 9.17
CA ALA A 25 -7.02 -7.46 8.27
C ALA A 25 -7.17 -6.07 7.63
N LEU A 26 -8.39 -5.71 7.21
CA LEU A 26 -8.68 -4.39 6.66
C LEU A 26 -8.51 -3.29 7.71
N ALA A 27 -8.87 -3.54 8.97
CA ALA A 27 -8.61 -2.61 10.06
C ALA A 27 -7.11 -2.42 10.34
N ALA A 28 -6.32 -3.50 10.31
CA ALA A 28 -4.88 -3.42 10.44
C ALA A 28 -4.22 -2.67 9.27
N GLY A 29 -4.60 -2.99 8.03
CA GLY A 29 -4.14 -2.29 6.83
C GLY A 29 -4.50 -0.80 6.82
N ARG A 30 -5.69 -0.44 7.31
CA ARG A 30 -6.10 0.97 7.49
C ARG A 30 -5.23 1.71 8.51
N SER A 31 -4.79 1.02 9.57
CA SER A 31 -3.94 1.61 10.61
C SER A 31 -2.53 1.86 10.10
N LEU A 32 -1.96 0.91 9.35
CA LEU A 32 -0.69 1.08 8.63
C LEU A 32 -0.78 2.23 7.62
N TYR A 33 -1.84 2.27 6.81
CA TYR A 33 -2.09 3.34 5.86
C TYR A 33 -2.13 4.72 6.52
N ALA A 34 -2.82 4.83 7.65
CA ALA A 34 -2.93 6.07 8.39
C ALA A 34 -1.55 6.57 8.85
N PHE A 35 -0.66 5.67 9.28
CA PHE A 35 0.66 6.01 9.78
C PHE A 35 1.66 6.37 8.67
N ASP A 36 1.73 5.57 7.60
CA ASP A 36 2.83 5.68 6.63
C ASP A 36 2.43 6.29 5.28
N CYS A 37 1.14 6.36 4.95
CA CYS A 37 0.67 6.73 3.61
C CYS A 37 -0.12 8.04 3.59
N SER A 38 -0.93 8.30 4.63
CA SER A 38 -1.93 9.38 4.64
C SER A 38 -1.34 10.79 4.55
N VAL A 39 -0.09 10.99 4.98
CA VAL A 39 0.59 12.29 4.90
C VAL A 39 0.83 12.76 3.47
N CYS A 40 0.89 11.82 2.51
CA CYS A 40 1.07 12.10 1.09
C CYS A 40 -0.20 11.84 0.28
N HIS A 41 -0.93 10.77 0.59
CA HIS A 41 -2.11 10.33 -0.17
C HIS A 41 -3.44 10.78 0.42
N GLY A 42 -3.42 11.45 1.57
CA GLY A 42 -4.61 11.94 2.27
C GLY A 42 -5.26 10.87 3.13
N PRO A 43 -6.03 11.26 4.17
CA PRO A 43 -6.65 10.31 5.09
C PRO A 43 -7.69 9.40 4.43
N THR A 44 -8.35 9.85 3.36
CA THR A 44 -9.27 9.00 2.59
C THR A 44 -8.64 8.38 1.35
N GLY A 45 -7.45 8.84 0.95
CA GLY A 45 -6.81 8.44 -0.32
C GLY A 45 -7.09 9.40 -1.47
N GLY A 46 -7.54 10.63 -1.18
CA GLY A 46 -7.84 11.67 -2.17
C GLY A 46 -6.61 12.32 -2.82
N GLY A 47 -5.40 11.88 -2.47
CA GLY A 47 -4.14 12.37 -3.03
C GLY A 47 -3.58 13.58 -2.31
N LEU A 48 -2.55 14.18 -2.89
CA LEU A 48 -1.79 15.26 -2.25
C LEU A 48 -2.67 16.49 -1.91
N GLU A 49 -3.66 16.81 -2.73
CA GLU A 49 -4.55 17.94 -2.48
C GLU A 49 -5.41 17.75 -1.22
N GLU A 50 -5.86 16.52 -0.95
CA GLU A 50 -6.51 16.18 0.32
C GLU A 50 -5.50 16.24 1.46
N ALA A 51 -4.34 15.59 1.31
CA ALA A 51 -3.32 15.47 2.35
C ALA A 51 -2.86 16.84 2.89
N ARG A 52 -2.70 17.81 1.99
CA ARG A 52 -2.30 19.19 2.30
C ARG A 52 -3.26 19.90 3.26
N LEU A 53 -4.54 19.52 3.28
CA LEU A 53 -5.52 20.17 4.14
C LEU A 53 -5.28 19.91 5.63
N ALA A 54 -4.52 18.86 5.97
CA ALA A 54 -4.09 18.58 7.35
C ALA A 54 -3.07 19.62 7.88
N PHE A 55 -2.48 20.44 7.02
CA PHE A 55 -1.49 21.46 7.37
C PHE A 55 -2.08 22.87 7.36
N PRO A 56 -1.53 23.81 8.16
CA PRO A 56 -1.83 25.24 8.04
C PRO A 56 -1.61 25.74 6.60
N PRO A 57 -2.40 26.71 6.09
CA PRO A 57 -2.32 27.18 4.71
C PRO A 57 -0.89 27.52 4.23
N GLU A 58 -0.09 28.13 5.10
CA GLU A 58 1.30 28.52 4.87
C GLU A 58 2.27 27.33 4.70
N HIS A 59 1.90 26.14 5.18
CA HIS A 59 2.71 24.92 5.14
C HIS A 59 2.27 23.93 4.05
N ARG A 60 1.28 24.28 3.23
CA ARG A 60 0.77 23.39 2.15
C ARG A 60 1.70 23.33 0.93
N ARG A 61 2.80 24.08 0.89
CA ARG A 61 3.76 24.09 -0.23
C ARG A 61 4.84 23.01 -0.04
N CYS A 62 4.44 21.74 -0.01
CA CYS A 62 5.32 20.58 0.22
C CYS A 62 6.57 20.56 -0.69
N THR A 63 6.41 20.91 -1.97
CA THR A 63 7.49 20.95 -2.96
C THR A 63 8.55 22.03 -2.71
N ARG A 64 8.34 22.93 -1.74
CA ARG A 64 9.39 23.85 -1.26
C ARG A 64 10.58 23.08 -0.68
N CYS A 65 10.30 21.99 0.05
CA CYS A 65 11.31 21.14 0.67
C CYS A 65 11.45 19.78 -0.04
N HIS A 66 10.37 19.26 -0.62
CA HIS A 66 10.35 17.96 -1.32
C HIS A 66 10.38 18.13 -2.84
N LYS A 67 11.46 18.69 -3.38
CA LYS A 67 11.54 19.06 -4.80
C LYS A 67 11.68 17.83 -5.70
N PRO A 68 11.24 17.87 -6.97
CA PRO A 68 11.38 16.75 -7.90
C PRO A 68 12.82 16.27 -8.15
N ASN A 69 13.80 17.18 -8.04
CA ASN A 69 15.21 16.86 -8.28
C ASN A 69 15.93 16.30 -7.03
N ASN A 70 15.24 16.18 -5.90
CA ASN A 70 15.82 15.64 -4.68
C ASN A 70 15.90 14.11 -4.77
N PRO A 71 16.85 13.47 -4.09
CA PRO A 71 16.88 12.01 -4.05
C PRO A 71 15.60 11.49 -3.35
N VAL A 72 15.15 10.30 -3.75
CA VAL A 72 13.97 9.66 -3.14
C VAL A 72 14.30 9.13 -1.74
N VAL A 73 15.52 8.62 -1.55
CA VAL A 73 16.07 8.22 -0.26
C VAL A 73 17.21 9.17 0.09
N MET A 74 17.16 9.78 1.28
CA MET A 74 18.18 10.74 1.69
C MET A 74 19.47 10.03 2.14
N PRO A 75 20.64 10.38 1.57
CA PRO A 75 21.91 9.81 1.99
C PRO A 75 22.28 10.24 3.41
N LEU A 76 22.50 9.28 4.31
CA LEU A 76 22.98 9.54 5.68
C LEU A 76 24.50 9.81 5.76
N ASP A 77 25.22 9.58 4.66
CA ASP A 77 26.66 9.82 4.52
C ASP A 77 27.01 11.25 4.08
N ARG A 78 26.01 12.14 3.98
CA ARG A 78 26.17 13.53 3.53
C ARG A 78 25.49 14.51 4.49
N PRO A 79 25.99 15.75 4.61
CA PRO A 79 25.31 16.78 5.39
C PRO A 79 23.90 17.04 4.84
N PHE A 80 22.92 17.12 5.74
CA PHE A 80 21.58 17.59 5.39
C PHE A 80 21.65 19.05 4.95
N VAL A 81 21.15 19.35 3.76
CA VAL A 81 20.96 20.72 3.30
C VAL A 81 19.59 21.19 3.78
N ASP A 82 19.54 22.31 4.49
CA ASP A 82 18.30 22.88 4.98
C ASP A 82 17.30 23.08 3.84
N ASN A 83 16.06 22.60 4.03
CA ASN A 83 14.98 22.61 3.03
C ASN A 83 15.25 21.75 1.77
N ASP A 84 16.04 20.69 1.92
CA ASP A 84 16.25 19.69 0.87
C ASP A 84 15.91 18.27 1.38
N MET A 85 14.60 18.03 1.48
CA MET A 85 14.04 16.72 1.86
C MET A 85 13.85 15.85 0.62
N PHE A 86 13.54 14.57 0.80
CA PHE A 86 13.34 13.65 -0.33
C PHE A 86 12.28 14.13 -1.35
N ALA A 87 12.42 13.72 -2.60
CA ALA A 87 11.44 14.03 -3.63
C ALA A 87 10.12 13.26 -3.41
N ILE A 88 9.01 13.96 -3.22
CA ILE A 88 7.67 13.34 -3.07
C ILE A 88 7.01 13.00 -4.42
N GLY A 89 7.49 13.58 -5.52
CA GLY A 89 6.84 13.46 -6.83
C GLY A 89 5.44 14.09 -6.82
N THR A 90 4.49 13.42 -7.49
CA THR A 90 3.07 13.78 -7.48
C THR A 90 2.29 12.61 -6.88
N PRO A 91 2.07 12.56 -5.55
CA PRO A 91 1.27 11.50 -4.93
C PRO A 91 -0.17 11.52 -5.48
N PRO A 92 -0.58 10.50 -6.26
CA PRO A 92 -1.91 10.46 -6.85
C PRO A 92 -2.98 10.16 -5.80
N ALA A 93 -4.24 10.44 -6.17
CA ALA A 93 -5.38 9.83 -5.50
C ALA A 93 -5.32 8.30 -5.66
N LEU A 94 -5.64 7.59 -4.59
CA LEU A 94 -5.60 6.13 -4.52
C LEU A 94 -6.95 5.49 -4.81
N HIS A 95 -8.03 6.28 -4.90
CA HIS A 95 -9.36 5.83 -5.28
C HIS A 95 -10.11 6.89 -6.11
N GLY A 96 -11.17 6.45 -6.78
CA GLY A 96 -11.97 7.30 -7.68
C GLY A 96 -11.21 7.70 -8.95
N ALA A 97 -11.91 8.30 -9.92
CA ALA A 97 -11.21 9.06 -10.94
C ALA A 97 -10.66 10.30 -10.25
N ALA A 98 -9.33 10.50 -10.26
CA ALA A 98 -8.75 11.78 -9.85
C ALA A 98 -9.58 12.89 -10.53
N ARG A 99 -9.98 13.95 -9.81
CA ARG A 99 -10.77 15.01 -10.45
C ARG A 99 -10.04 15.70 -11.61
N ASP A 100 -8.73 15.42 -11.73
CA ASP A 100 -7.84 15.83 -12.82
C ASP A 100 -7.41 14.64 -13.73
N ALA A 101 -8.19 13.54 -13.77
CA ALA A 101 -7.93 12.26 -14.45
C ALA A 101 -7.66 12.33 -15.98
N ALA A 102 -7.60 13.52 -16.57
CA ALA A 102 -7.12 13.69 -17.94
C ALA A 102 -5.61 13.38 -18.08
N ALA A 103 -4.82 13.39 -16.98
CA ALA A 103 -3.38 13.11 -17.01
C ALA A 103 -2.95 11.77 -16.38
N ASP A 104 -3.60 11.29 -15.31
CA ASP A 104 -3.03 10.25 -14.43
C ASP A 104 -3.71 8.88 -14.48
N GLY A 105 -4.78 8.70 -15.29
CA GLY A 105 -5.46 7.41 -15.44
C GLY A 105 -6.18 6.94 -14.16
N ALA A 106 -6.63 5.69 -14.15
CA ALA A 106 -7.27 5.09 -12.97
C ALA A 106 -6.21 4.71 -11.91
N PRO A 107 -6.54 4.78 -10.60
CA PRO A 107 -5.63 4.35 -9.54
C PRO A 107 -5.12 2.92 -9.77
N LEU A 108 -3.86 2.65 -9.44
CA LEU A 108 -3.25 1.33 -9.68
C LEU A 108 -4.07 0.21 -9.01
N ALA A 109 -4.57 0.43 -7.79
CA ALA A 109 -5.38 -0.54 -7.06
C ALA A 109 -6.76 -0.80 -7.71
N ALA A 110 -7.26 0.09 -8.56
CA ALA A 110 -8.49 -0.14 -9.32
C ALA A 110 -8.29 -1.18 -10.45
N LEU A 111 -7.05 -1.33 -10.95
CA LEU A 111 -6.74 -2.13 -12.15
C LEU A 111 -5.85 -3.34 -11.87
N ALA A 112 -4.92 -3.23 -10.92
CA ALA A 112 -3.90 -4.23 -10.68
C ALA A 112 -4.47 -5.52 -10.05
N ARG A 113 -3.81 -6.64 -10.33
CA ARG A 113 -3.97 -7.87 -9.54
C ARG A 113 -3.33 -7.69 -8.15
N PRO A 114 -3.82 -8.39 -7.10
CA PRO A 114 -3.28 -8.27 -5.74
C PRO A 114 -1.76 -8.41 -5.67
N GLU A 115 -1.17 -9.39 -6.35
CA GLU A 115 0.27 -9.66 -6.32
C GLU A 115 1.08 -8.56 -7.00
N ALA A 116 0.55 -7.97 -8.07
CA ALA A 116 1.18 -6.86 -8.76
C ALA A 116 1.15 -5.58 -7.91
N LEU A 117 0.02 -5.33 -7.22
CA LEU A 117 -0.11 -4.21 -6.29
C LEU A 117 0.84 -4.38 -5.10
N PHE A 118 0.88 -5.57 -4.49
CA PHE A 118 1.83 -5.92 -3.42
C PHE A 118 3.29 -5.67 -3.86
N ALA A 119 3.69 -6.21 -5.01
CA ALA A 119 5.06 -6.06 -5.50
C ALA A 119 5.43 -4.60 -5.74
N TYR A 120 4.48 -3.80 -6.29
CA TYR A 120 4.67 -2.37 -6.48
C TYR A 120 4.85 -1.64 -5.15
N LEU A 121 3.96 -1.87 -4.17
CA LEU A 121 4.03 -1.23 -2.87
C LEU A 121 5.35 -1.58 -2.18
N ARG A 122 5.72 -2.85 -2.13
CA ARG A 122 6.96 -3.31 -1.51
C ARG A 122 8.21 -2.67 -2.13
N ALA A 123 8.22 -2.52 -3.45
CA ALA A 123 9.39 -2.01 -4.17
C ALA A 123 9.51 -0.48 -4.16
N THR A 124 8.41 0.25 -3.93
CA THR A 124 8.37 1.70 -4.18
C THR A 124 7.81 2.54 -3.02
N MET A 125 7.19 1.90 -2.03
CA MET A 125 6.51 2.56 -0.91
C MET A 125 7.02 2.07 0.46
N PRO A 126 6.90 2.92 1.51
CA PRO A 126 6.62 4.35 1.41
C PRO A 126 7.75 5.05 0.66
N ARG A 127 7.42 6.10 -0.09
CA ARG A 127 8.35 6.68 -1.08
C ARG A 127 9.71 7.07 -0.49
N TYR A 128 9.75 7.55 0.75
CA TYR A 128 10.98 7.99 1.41
C TYR A 128 11.88 6.84 1.89
N ASP A 129 11.34 5.63 2.03
CA ASP A 129 12.04 4.43 2.51
C ASP A 129 11.37 3.15 1.96
N PRO A 130 11.53 2.85 0.66
CA PRO A 130 10.87 1.69 0.04
C PRO A 130 11.33 0.36 0.67
N GLY A 131 10.39 -0.54 0.94
CA GLY A 131 10.66 -1.85 1.53
C GLY A 131 10.78 -1.87 3.05
N ARG A 132 10.43 -0.76 3.73
CA ARG A 132 10.48 -0.63 5.19
C ARG A 132 9.52 -1.57 5.93
N GLU A 133 8.34 -1.82 5.37
CA GLU A 133 7.34 -2.70 6.00
C GLU A 133 7.66 -4.18 5.75
N THR A 134 7.14 -5.07 6.59
CA THR A 134 7.24 -6.52 6.35
C THR A 134 6.33 -6.97 5.21
N ASP A 135 6.59 -8.16 4.64
CA ASP A 135 5.73 -8.74 3.61
C ASP A 135 4.28 -8.91 4.10
N LEU A 136 4.08 -9.25 5.38
CA LEU A 136 2.75 -9.33 6.00
C LEU A 136 2.06 -7.96 5.96
N GLU A 137 2.74 -6.90 6.41
CA GLU A 137 2.20 -5.53 6.45
C GLU A 137 1.90 -5.01 5.03
N TYR A 138 2.74 -5.31 4.04
CA TYR A 138 2.46 -4.98 2.65
C TYR A 138 1.22 -5.70 2.10
N TRP A 139 0.96 -6.95 2.51
CA TRP A 139 -0.28 -7.63 2.15
C TRP A 139 -1.52 -7.02 2.81
N LEU A 140 -1.42 -6.56 4.07
CA LEU A 140 -2.49 -5.83 4.74
C LEU A 140 -2.77 -4.48 4.07
N LEU A 141 -1.73 -3.73 3.71
CA LEU A 141 -1.86 -2.49 2.92
C LEU A 141 -2.50 -2.77 1.55
N THR A 142 -2.07 -3.83 0.87
CA THR A 142 -2.63 -4.26 -0.42
C THR A 142 -4.12 -4.55 -0.31
N ALA A 143 -4.54 -5.32 0.69
CA ALA A 143 -5.95 -5.62 0.94
C ALA A 143 -6.76 -4.34 1.19
N HIS A 144 -6.24 -3.42 2.01
CA HIS A 144 -6.90 -2.15 2.30
C HIS A 144 -7.08 -1.27 1.06
N LEU A 145 -6.06 -1.15 0.21
CA LEU A 145 -6.16 -0.34 -1.02
C LEU A 145 -7.11 -0.95 -2.06
N LEU A 146 -7.18 -2.28 -2.15
CA LEU A 146 -8.16 -2.96 -2.99
C LEU A 146 -9.59 -2.71 -2.48
N ASP A 147 -9.82 -2.87 -1.18
CA ASP A 147 -11.12 -2.58 -0.54
C ASP A 147 -11.55 -1.11 -0.73
N MET A 148 -10.63 -0.16 -0.55
CA MET A 148 -10.85 1.27 -0.83
C MET A 148 -11.32 1.54 -2.27
N ASN A 149 -10.95 0.68 -3.21
CA ASN A 149 -11.37 0.74 -4.62
C ASN A 149 -12.57 -0.17 -4.95
N GLY A 150 -13.30 -0.65 -3.94
CA GLY A 150 -14.47 -1.52 -4.11
C GLY A 150 -14.14 -2.92 -4.63
N ARG A 151 -12.89 -3.36 -4.53
CA ARG A 151 -12.41 -4.65 -5.04
C ARG A 151 -12.44 -5.74 -3.95
N ALA A 152 -13.60 -5.97 -3.33
CA ALA A 152 -13.76 -6.86 -2.16
C ALA A 152 -13.17 -8.27 -2.33
N GLU A 153 -13.41 -8.93 -3.47
CA GLU A 153 -12.87 -10.28 -3.73
C GLU A 153 -11.34 -10.29 -3.82
N ALA A 154 -10.76 -9.28 -4.46
CA ALA A 154 -9.30 -9.15 -4.57
C ALA A 154 -8.68 -8.78 -3.21
N ALA A 155 -9.39 -7.97 -2.41
CA ALA A 155 -8.97 -7.70 -1.04
C ALA A 155 -8.96 -8.99 -0.21
N ARG A 156 -9.97 -9.86 -0.33
CA ARG A 156 -10.00 -11.18 0.34
C ARG A 156 -8.83 -12.08 -0.10
N GLU A 157 -8.47 -12.08 -1.38
CA GLU A 157 -7.28 -12.78 -1.90
C GLU A 157 -5.99 -12.28 -1.23
N ALA A 158 -5.82 -10.95 -1.12
CA ALA A 158 -4.69 -10.34 -0.42
C ALA A 158 -4.67 -10.68 1.09
N VAL A 159 -5.83 -10.74 1.75
CA VAL A 159 -5.92 -11.20 3.15
C VAL A 159 -5.51 -12.67 3.27
N GLY A 160 -5.89 -13.53 2.32
CA GLY A 160 -5.42 -14.91 2.27
C GLY A 160 -3.90 -15.02 2.25
N ALA A 161 -3.22 -14.16 1.48
CA ALA A 161 -1.77 -14.07 1.48
C ALA A 161 -1.19 -13.59 2.83
N ALA A 162 -1.82 -12.59 3.47
CA ALA A 162 -1.42 -12.16 4.82
C ALA A 162 -1.57 -13.28 5.87
N VAL A 163 -2.67 -14.04 5.83
CA VAL A 163 -2.92 -15.19 6.71
C VAL A 163 -1.86 -16.28 6.50
N ALA A 164 -1.48 -16.55 5.25
CA ALA A 164 -0.40 -17.50 4.94
C ALA A 164 0.96 -17.07 5.53
N LEU A 165 1.14 -15.77 5.79
CA LEU A 165 2.32 -15.20 6.47
C LEU A 165 2.14 -15.06 7.99
N GLY A 166 1.05 -15.58 8.55
CA GLY A 166 0.82 -15.62 10.00
C GLY A 166 -0.06 -14.51 10.54
N PHE A 167 -0.77 -13.75 9.70
CA PHE A 167 -1.81 -12.84 10.20
C PHE A 167 -2.92 -13.64 10.88
N THR A 168 -3.20 -13.28 12.13
CA THR A 168 -4.33 -13.81 12.89
C THR A 168 -5.21 -12.65 13.33
N ALA A 169 -6.53 -12.80 13.18
CA ALA A 169 -7.45 -11.85 13.78
C ALA A 169 -7.23 -11.82 15.31
N PRO A 170 -7.27 -10.63 15.94
CA PRO A 170 -7.19 -10.49 17.38
C PRO A 170 -8.38 -11.14 18.11
#